data_AF-A0A355S1K6-F1
#
_entry.id   AF-A0A355S1K6-F1
#
_cell.length_a   1.000
_cell.length_b   1.000
_cell.length_c   1.000
_cell.angle_alpha   90.00
_cell.angle_beta   90.00
_cell.angle_gamma   90.00
#
_symmetry.space_group_name_H-M   'P 1'
#
loop_
_entity.id
_entity.type
_entity.pdbx_description
1 polymer ?
#
loop_
_entity_poly.entity_id
_entity_poly.type
_entity_poly.pdbx_seq_one_letter_code
_entity_poly.pdbx_strand_id
1 'polypeptide(L)' 'MCLAVPLKIVSINEKNAVAEMDGIKRNIRIDFIKNAEVGDYVIVHAGFAIEKLT' A
#
# COMPACT_ATOMS: atom_id res chain seq x y z
N MET A 1 19.25 0.19 6.54
CA MET A 1 18.95 0.73 5.20
C MET A 1 17.99 -0.25 4.55
N CYS A 2 16.68 0.02 4.58
CA CYS A 2 15.68 -0.87 4.00
C CYS A 2 15.42 -0.42 2.56
N LEU A 3 15.43 -1.35 1.61
CA LEU A 3 14.98 -1.09 0.25
C LEU A 3 13.45 -0.98 0.29
N ALA A 4 12.88 0.14 -0.15
CA ALA A 4 11.44 0.30 -0.23
C ALA A 4 10.93 -0.54 -1.40
N VAL A 5 10.10 -1.54 -1.11
CA VAL A 5 9.55 -2.44 -2.13
C VAL A 5 8.08 -2.08 -2.39
N PRO A 6 7.64 -1.95 -3.65
CA PRO A 6 6.26 -1.67 -3.97
C PRO A 6 5.33 -2.80 -3.52
N LEU A 7 4.20 -2.45 -2.91
CA LEU A 7 3.11 -3.39 -2.67
C LEU A 7 1.88 -2.99 -3.49
N LYS A 8 1.19 -3.97 -4.06
CA LYS A 8 -0.04 -3.76 -4.81
C LYS A 8 -1.23 -3.77 -3.87
N ILE A 9 -2.10 -2.77 -3.92
CA ILE A 9 -3.35 -2.76 -3.15
C ILE A 9 -4.30 -3.80 -3.75
N VAL A 10 -4.71 -4.77 -2.94
CA VAL A 10 -5.64 -5.85 -3.33
C VAL A 10 -7.02 -5.70 -2.70
N SER A 11 -7.17 -4.87 -1.66
CA SER A 11 -8.46 -4.54 -1.05
C SER A 11 -8.37 -3.23 -0.28
N ILE A 12 -9.46 -2.48 -0.24
CA ILE A 12 -9.58 -1.21 0.50
C ILE A 12 -10.83 -1.26 1.37
N ASN A 13 -10.68 -0.84 2.62
CA ASN A 13 -11.74 -0.62 3.58
C ASN A 13 -11.50 0.74 4.25
N GLU A 14 -12.17 1.76 3.73
CA GLU A 14 -12.04 3.17 4.14
C GLU A 14 -10.59 3.68 4.10
N LYS A 15 -9.92 3.70 5.26
CA LYS A 15 -8.52 4.15 5.43
C LYS A 15 -7.53 3.02 5.63
N ASN A 16 -8.02 1.78 5.71
CA ASN A 16 -7.21 0.58 5.79
C ASN A 16 -7.22 -0.11 4.43
N ALA A 17 -6.09 -0.65 4.02
CA ALA A 17 -5.98 -1.43 2.80
C ALA A 17 -5.15 -2.69 3.06
N VAL A 18 -5.39 -3.72 2.27
CA VAL A 18 -4.51 -4.88 2.19
C VAL A 18 -3.66 -4.69 0.95
N ALA A 19 -2.34 -4.67 1.14
CA ALA A 19 -1.38 -4.64 0.06
C ALA A 19 -0.61 -5.96 0.00
N GLU A 20 -0.31 -6.43 -1.21
CA GLU A 20 0.32 -7.71 -1.47
C GLU A 20 1.60 -7.54 -2.30
N MET A 21 2.60 -8.34 -1.97
CA MET A 21 3.79 -8.54 -2.80
C MET A 21 4.19 -10.00 -2.71
N ASP A 22 4.29 -10.69 -3.86
CA ASP A 22 4.73 -12.09 -3.94
C ASP A 22 3.96 -13.04 -2.98
N GLY A 23 2.64 -12.84 -2.88
CA GLY A 23 1.76 -13.59 -1.98
C GLY A 23 1.80 -13.18 -0.50
N ILE A 24 2.71 -12.29 -0.10
CA ILE A 24 2.75 -11.73 1.26
C ILE A 24 1.77 -10.56 1.35
N LYS A 25 0.72 -10.73 2.16
CA LYS A 25 -0.28 -9.71 2.43
C LYS A 25 0.03 -8.92 3.70
N ARG A 26 -0.15 -7.61 3.64
CA ARG A 26 0.01 -6.69 4.78
C ARG A 26 -1.17 -5.73 4.86
N ASN A 27 -1.66 -5.53 6.09
CA ASN A 27 -2.57 -4.44 6.39
C ASN A 27 -1.77 -3.14 6.47
N ILE A 28 -2.20 -2.15 5.70
CA ILE A 28 -1.57 -0.84 5.61
C ILE A 28 -2.61 0.26 5.73
N ARG A 29 -2.17 1.44 6.15
CA ARG A 29 -2.98 2.65 6.19
C ARG A 29 -2.74 3.46 4.94
N ILE A 30 -3.80 3.92 4.29
CA ILE A 30 -3.74 4.72 3.05
C ILE A 30 -4.09 6.19 3.30
N ASP A 31 -4.00 6.65 4.56
CA ASP A 31 -4.33 8.02 4.97
C ASP A 31 -3.63 9.12 4.15
N PHE A 32 -2.43 8.85 3.61
CA PHE A 32 -1.64 9.81 2.84
C PHE A 32 -1.78 9.66 1.32
N ILE A 33 -2.45 8.60 0.85
CA ILE A 33 -2.65 8.36 -0.58
C ILE A 33 -3.99 8.96 -1.01
N LYS A 34 -3.93 9.93 -1.92
CA LYS A 34 -5.13 10.48 -2.55
C LYS A 34 -5.65 9.52 -3.61
N ASN A 35 -6.96 9.26 -3.61
CA ASN A 35 -7.62 8.38 -4.58
C ASN A 35 -6.90 7.02 -4.69
N ALA A 36 -6.67 6.37 -3.55
CA ALA A 36 -6.14 5.01 -3.53
C ALA A 36 -7.19 4.04 -4.11
N GLU A 37 -6.77 3.21 -5.05
CA GLU A 37 -7.61 2.26 -5.76
C GLU A 37 -7.02 0.85 -5.68
N VAL A 38 -7.89 -0.16 -5.76
CA VAL A 38 -7.44 -1.55 -5.88
C VAL A 38 -6.72 -1.69 -7.22
N GLY A 39 -5.49 -2.19 -7.17
CA GLY A 39 -4.60 -2.28 -8.33
C GLY A 39 -3.40 -1.35 -8.25
N ASP A 40 -3.46 -0.29 -7.45
CA ASP A 40 -2.37 0.67 -7.28
C ASP A 40 -1.16 0.02 -6.62
N TYR A 41 0.03 0.45 -7.03
CA TYR A 41 1.25 0.13 -6.32
C TYR A 41 1.62 1.28 -5.39
N VAL A 42 1.95 0.96 -4.16
CA VAL A 42 2.32 1.94 -3.14
C VAL A 42 3.61 1.57 -2.44
N ILE A 43 4.37 2.59 -2.07
CA ILE A 43 5.49 2.46 -1.14
C ILE A 43 4.95 2.51 0.29
N VAL A 44 5.34 1.53 1.10
CA VAL A 44 4.90 1.40 2.48
C VAL A 44 6.06 1.61 3.45
N HIS A 45 5.85 2.47 4.43
CA HIS A 45 6.78 2.71 5.52
C HIS A 45 6.03 2.72 6.86
N ALA A 46 6.55 1.97 7.84
CA ALA A 46 5.96 1.85 9.18
C ALA A 46 4.45 1.50 9.19
N GLY A 47 3.96 0.76 8.19
CA GLY A 47 2.54 0.39 8.06
C GLY A 47 1.66 1.42 7.35
N PHE A 48 2.21 2.50 6.83
CA PHE A 48 1.51 3.52 6.05
C PHE A 48 1.97 3.50 4.60
N ALA A 49 1.04 3.55 3.65
CA ALA A 49 1.35 3.93 2.29
C ALA A 49 1.68 5.43 2.26
N ILE A 50 2.88 5.75 1.79
CA ILE A 50 3.41 7.12 1.76
C ILE A 50 3.47 7.69 0.34
N GLU A 51 3.51 6.83 -0.67
CA GLU A 51 3.59 7.23 -2.07
C GLU A 51 2.87 6.21 -2.95
N LYS A 52 2.09 6.70 -3.92
CA LYS A 52 1.49 5.89 -5.00
C LYS A 52 2.40 5.97 -6.22
N LEU A 53 2.81 4.81 -6.72
CA LEU A 53 3.56 4.67 -7.96
C LEU A 53 2.53 4.64 -9.10
N THR A 54 2.57 5.65 -9.96
CA THR A 54 1.68 5.79 -11.12
C THR A 54 2.14 4.90 -12.26
#